data_AF-A0A7C3K9C5-F1
#
_entry.id   AF-A0A7C3K9C5-F1
#
_cell.length_a   1.000
_cell.length_b   1.000
_cell.length_c   1.000
_cell.angle_alpha   90.00
_cell.angle_beta   90.00
_cell.angle_gamma   90.00
#
_symmetry.space_group_name_H-M   'P 1'
#
loop_
_entity.id
_entity.type
_entity.pdbx_description
1 polymer ?
#
loop_
_entity_poly.entity_id
_entity_poly.type
_entity_poly.pdbx_seq_one_letter_code
_entity_poly.pdbx_strand_id
1 'polypeptide(L)'
;MRRRGFTLIEAIIAVVVLALLVPTSVAMMADAASSRAQSLAITRATWLAAAVMEQIIADVNSDEVTLGFGALESPETYLETPLTGLYARMEPVASFYEELGIEYEVSIGELVSADGTVSGDADENVYRYVQVEVTWRDRRSGTERVLPLGCLLTDLTP
;
A
#
# COMPACT_ATOMS: atom_id res chain seq x y z
N MET A 1 33.56 48.53 31.75
CA MET A 1 33.17 47.25 31.12
C MET A 1 34.04 47.00 29.89
N ARG A 2 35.00 46.07 29.95
CA ARG A 2 35.85 45.70 28.80
C ARG A 2 35.08 44.71 27.92
N ARG A 3 34.58 45.14 26.76
CA ARG A 3 34.10 44.24 25.71
C ARG A 3 35.33 43.61 25.06
N ARG A 4 35.55 42.31 25.25
CA ARG A 4 36.53 41.54 24.47
C ARG A 4 35.91 41.28 23.10
N GLY A 5 36.47 41.87 22.05
CA GLY A 5 36.05 41.60 20.67
C GLY A 5 36.57 40.24 20.21
N PHE A 6 35.84 39.60 19.30
CA PHE A 6 36.27 38.37 18.63
C PHE A 6 37.57 38.61 17.86
N THR A 7 38.51 37.67 17.97
CA THR A 7 39.73 37.73 17.15
C THR A 7 39.45 37.22 15.74
N LEU A 8 40.17 37.74 14.73
CA LEU A 8 40.04 37.29 13.33
C LEU A 8 40.20 35.77 13.19
N ILE A 9 41.12 35.18 13.96
CA ILE A 9 41.37 33.73 13.99
C ILE A 9 40.15 32.97 14.49
N GLU A 10 39.50 33.45 15.55
CA GLU A 10 38.31 32.82 16.12
C GLU A 10 37.12 32.86 15.15
N ALA A 11 36.97 33.96 14.40
CA ALA A 11 35.98 34.05 13.33
C ALA A 11 36.25 33.05 12.18
N ILE A 12 37.51 32.91 11.76
CA ILE A 12 37.89 31.94 10.72
C ILE A 12 37.61 30.50 11.17
N ILE A 13 37.99 30.16 12.41
CA ILE A 13 37.73 28.83 12.97
C ILE A 13 36.22 28.56 13.03
N ALA A 14 35.42 29.51 13.49
CA ALA A 14 33.96 29.37 13.53
C ALA A 14 33.36 29.11 12.14
N VAL A 15 33.84 29.82 11.10
CA VAL A 15 33.38 29.63 9.72
C VAL A 15 33.77 28.24 9.19
N VAL A 16 35.00 27.78 9.44
CA VAL A 16 35.44 26.44 9.00
C VAL A 16 34.64 25.35 9.71
N VAL A 17 34.41 25.48 11.02
CA VAL A 17 33.60 24.53 11.79
C VAL A 17 32.17 24.49 11.26
N LEU A 18 31.54 25.65 11.02
CA LEU A 18 30.20 25.71 10.44
C LEU A 18 30.15 25.12 9.03
N ALA A 19 31.16 25.38 8.19
CA ALA A 19 31.24 24.85 6.83
C ALA A 19 31.33 23.31 6.80
N LEU A 20 31.91 22.68 7.83
CA LEU A 20 31.97 21.23 7.94
C LEU A 20 30.72 20.61 8.58
N LEU A 21 30.15 21.27 9.59
CA LEU A 21 29.03 20.72 10.37
C LEU A 21 27.66 20.94 9.72
N VAL A 22 27.45 22.05 9.01
CA VAL A 22 26.14 22.35 8.42
C VAL A 22 25.76 21.35 7.31
N PRO A 23 26.64 21.03 6.32
CA PRO A 23 26.27 20.11 5.26
C PRO A 23 25.95 18.70 5.77
N THR A 24 26.71 18.22 6.76
CA THR A 24 26.49 16.89 7.37
C THR A 24 25.17 16.85 8.14
N SER A 25 24.89 17.88 8.94
CA SER A 25 23.62 17.98 9.67
C SER A 25 22.41 18.02 8.73
N VAL A 26 22.48 18.81 7.65
CA VAL A 26 21.41 18.89 6.64
C VAL A 26 21.21 17.55 5.93
N ALA A 27 22.29 16.85 5.56
CA ALA A 27 22.21 15.53 4.95
C ALA A 27 21.52 14.51 5.87
N MET A 28 21.88 14.49 7.15
CA MET A 28 21.24 13.59 8.14
C MET A 28 19.76 13.93 8.34
N MET A 29 19.38 15.20 8.33
CA MET A 29 17.98 15.62 8.41
C MET A 29 17.19 15.18 7.16
N ALA A 30 17.77 15.30 5.97
CA ALA A 30 17.15 14.86 4.72
C ALA A 30 16.93 13.34 4.70
N ASP A 31 17.92 12.55 5.12
CA ASP A 31 17.80 11.10 5.23
C ASP A 31 16.73 10.70 6.27
N ALA A 32 16.69 11.36 7.43
CA ALA A 32 15.68 11.10 8.44
C ALA A 32 14.26 11.43 7.94
N ALA A 33 14.09 12.54 7.21
CA ALA A 33 12.81 12.92 6.61
C ALA A 33 12.36 11.91 5.55
N SER A 34 13.29 11.46 4.70
CA SER A 34 13.03 10.45 3.68
C SER A 34 12.62 9.10 4.28
N SER A 35 13.34 8.62 5.30
CA SER A 35 13.01 7.38 5.99
C SER A 35 11.64 7.43 6.65
N ARG A 36 11.28 8.55 7.29
CA ARG A 36 9.92 8.72 7.87
C ARG A 36 8.84 8.68 6.81
N ALA A 37 9.04 9.37 5.68
CA ALA A 37 8.09 9.36 4.58
C ALA A 37 7.87 7.95 4.04
N GLN A 38 8.94 7.15 3.94
CA GLN A 38 8.86 5.75 3.52
C GLN A 38 8.07 4.89 4.51
N SER A 39 8.35 5.01 5.82
CA SER A 39 7.58 4.27 6.84
C SER A 39 6.10 4.61 6.80
N LEU A 40 5.75 5.89 6.58
CA LEU A 40 4.36 6.30 6.43
C LEU A 40 3.71 5.74 5.16
N ALA A 41 4.44 5.68 4.04
CA ALA A 41 3.93 5.10 2.81
C ALA A 41 3.60 3.61 2.96
N ILE A 42 4.48 2.83 3.62
CA ILE A 42 4.25 1.41 3.90
C ILE A 42 3.00 1.23 4.77
N THR A 43 2.87 2.02 5.85
CA THR A 43 1.70 1.95 6.72
C THR A 43 0.42 2.26 5.96
N ARG A 44 0.42 3.31 5.13
CA ARG A 44 -0.73 3.68 4.29
C ARG A 44 -1.09 2.59 3.28
N ALA A 45 -0.09 2.04 2.61
CA ALA A 45 -0.29 0.94 1.66
C ALA A 45 -0.89 -0.29 2.36
N THR A 46 -0.42 -0.60 3.58
CA THR A 46 -0.95 -1.71 4.39
C THR A 46 -2.41 -1.47 4.79
N TRP A 47 -2.76 -0.26 5.20
CA TRP A 47 -4.15 0.09 5.53
C TRP A 47 -5.07 0.03 4.31
N LEU A 48 -4.61 0.50 3.16
CA LEU A 48 -5.39 0.40 1.91
C LEU A 48 -5.59 -1.07 1.51
N ALA A 49 -4.51 -1.87 1.49
CA ALA A 49 -4.59 -3.28 1.16
C ALA A 49 -5.58 -4.02 2.09
N ALA A 50 -5.47 -3.77 3.40
CA ALA A 50 -6.38 -4.36 4.37
C ALA A 50 -7.83 -3.88 4.16
N ALA A 51 -8.08 -2.60 3.92
CA ALA A 51 -9.42 -2.08 3.68
C ALA A 51 -10.08 -2.71 2.44
N VAL A 52 -9.33 -2.81 1.33
CA VAL A 52 -9.81 -3.47 0.11
C VAL A 52 -10.08 -4.96 0.38
N MET A 53 -9.16 -5.65 1.05
CA MET A 53 -9.31 -7.07 1.36
C MET A 53 -10.51 -7.34 2.27
N GLU A 54 -10.71 -6.53 3.32
CA GLU A 54 -11.87 -6.61 4.21
C GLU A 54 -13.18 -6.35 3.47
N GLN A 55 -13.19 -5.40 2.52
CA GLN A 55 -14.36 -5.18 1.68
C GLN A 55 -14.67 -6.42 0.83
N ILE A 56 -13.65 -7.04 0.22
CA ILE A 56 -13.83 -8.27 -0.57
C ILE A 56 -14.35 -9.41 0.30
N ILE A 57 -13.79 -9.60 1.50
CA ILE A 57 -14.26 -10.61 2.46
C ILE A 57 -15.71 -10.34 2.87
N ALA A 58 -16.07 -9.08 3.09
CA ALA A 58 -17.44 -8.70 3.41
C ALA A 58 -18.41 -8.98 2.25
N ASP A 59 -18.00 -8.69 1.01
CA ASP A 59 -18.81 -8.97 -0.17
C ASP A 59 -18.99 -10.46 -0.39
N VAL A 60 -17.96 -11.28 -0.16
CA VAL A 60 -18.06 -12.75 -0.30
C VAL A 60 -19.07 -13.36 0.67
N ASN A 61 -19.22 -12.76 1.85
CA ASN A 61 -20.16 -13.20 2.89
C ASN A 61 -21.58 -12.62 2.74
N SER A 62 -21.86 -11.91 1.65
CA SER A 62 -23.18 -11.36 1.39
C SER A 62 -24.05 -12.35 0.62
N ASP A 63 -25.35 -12.36 0.91
CA ASP A 63 -26.36 -13.19 0.23
C ASP A 63 -26.83 -12.56 -1.11
N GLU A 64 -26.40 -11.34 -1.42
CA GLU A 64 -26.78 -10.65 -2.66
C GLU A 64 -26.12 -11.29 -3.88
N VAL A 65 -26.89 -11.50 -4.95
CA VAL A 65 -26.40 -12.17 -6.18
C VAL A 65 -25.21 -11.45 -6.81
N THR A 66 -25.10 -10.12 -6.63
CA THR A 66 -23.99 -9.31 -7.16
C THR A 66 -22.82 -9.17 -6.19
N LEU A 67 -22.96 -9.60 -4.94
CA LEU A 67 -21.98 -9.48 -3.85
C LEU A 67 -22.04 -10.77 -3.04
N GLY A 68 -21.25 -11.76 -3.44
CA GLY A 68 -21.17 -13.09 -2.82
C GLY A 68 -20.01 -13.87 -3.43
N PHE A 69 -19.70 -15.07 -2.92
CA PHE A 69 -18.59 -15.88 -3.46
C PHE A 69 -18.74 -16.13 -4.97
N GLY A 70 -19.96 -16.40 -5.45
CA GLY A 70 -20.25 -16.59 -6.87
C GLY A 70 -19.95 -15.37 -7.76
N ALA A 71 -20.02 -14.15 -7.22
CA ALA A 71 -19.70 -12.94 -7.98
C ALA A 71 -18.23 -12.90 -8.42
N LEU A 72 -17.33 -13.58 -7.70
CA LEU A 72 -15.92 -13.70 -8.04
C LEU A 72 -15.65 -14.56 -9.28
N GLU A 73 -16.64 -15.31 -9.77
CA GLU A 73 -16.51 -16.05 -11.04
C GLU A 73 -16.38 -15.12 -12.24
N SER A 74 -16.91 -13.90 -12.13
CA SER A 74 -16.82 -12.87 -13.18
C SER A 74 -16.06 -11.63 -12.67
N PRO A 75 -14.71 -11.69 -12.58
CA PRO A 75 -13.89 -10.62 -12.00
C PRO A 75 -14.16 -9.24 -12.60
N GLU A 76 -14.29 -9.13 -13.92
CA GLU A 76 -14.56 -7.87 -14.60
C GLU A 76 -15.87 -7.22 -14.11
N THR A 77 -16.92 -8.03 -13.92
CA THR A 77 -18.21 -7.54 -13.41
C THR A 77 -18.09 -7.14 -11.94
N TYR A 78 -17.45 -7.96 -11.11
CA TYR A 78 -17.29 -7.66 -9.69
C TYR A 78 -16.42 -6.41 -9.44
N LEU A 79 -15.36 -6.21 -10.22
CA LEU A 79 -14.40 -5.11 -10.04
C LEU A 79 -14.86 -3.81 -10.71
N GLU A 80 -15.29 -3.86 -11.97
CA GLU A 80 -15.38 -2.67 -12.83
C GLU A 80 -16.80 -2.16 -13.08
N THR A 81 -17.85 -2.89 -12.65
CA THR A 81 -19.24 -2.44 -12.90
C THR A 81 -19.45 -1.02 -12.39
N PRO A 82 -19.96 -0.08 -13.21
CA PRO A 82 -20.18 1.29 -12.77
C PRO A 82 -21.09 1.37 -11.54
N LEU A 83 -20.72 2.20 -10.57
CA LEU A 83 -21.43 2.46 -9.30
C LEU A 83 -21.50 1.28 -8.32
N THR A 84 -21.51 0.04 -8.81
CA THR A 84 -21.72 -1.14 -7.97
C THR A 84 -20.54 -2.09 -7.93
N GLY A 85 -19.51 -1.93 -8.76
CA GLY A 85 -18.27 -2.72 -8.73
C GLY A 85 -17.33 -2.31 -7.60
N LEU A 86 -16.37 -3.16 -7.25
CA LEU A 86 -15.46 -2.95 -6.12
C LEU A 86 -14.75 -1.59 -6.20
N TYR A 87 -14.22 -1.23 -7.38
CA TYR A 87 -13.52 0.04 -7.55
C TYR A 87 -14.42 1.25 -7.30
N ALA A 88 -15.67 1.20 -7.76
CA ALA A 88 -16.65 2.26 -7.48
C ALA A 88 -17.04 2.34 -6.00
N ARG A 89 -17.14 1.19 -5.30
CA ARG A 89 -17.43 1.14 -3.86
C ARG A 89 -16.25 1.62 -3.00
N MET A 90 -15.03 1.32 -3.42
CA MET A 90 -13.80 1.69 -2.72
C MET A 90 -13.34 3.12 -2.99
N GLU A 91 -13.87 3.78 -4.03
CA GLU A 91 -13.45 5.12 -4.45
C GLU A 91 -13.42 6.19 -3.33
N PRO A 92 -14.42 6.27 -2.42
CA PRO A 92 -14.38 7.22 -1.31
C PRO A 92 -13.20 7.03 -0.35
N VAL A 93 -12.63 5.83 -0.32
CA VAL A 93 -11.45 5.48 0.48
C VAL A 93 -10.17 5.61 -0.36
N ALA A 94 -10.18 5.08 -1.59
CA ALA A 94 -9.03 4.98 -2.47
C ALA A 94 -8.52 6.34 -2.98
N SER A 95 -9.42 7.25 -3.36
CA SER A 95 -9.09 8.58 -3.88
C SER A 95 -8.08 9.35 -3.03
N PHE A 96 -8.18 9.27 -1.69
CA PHE A 96 -7.21 9.90 -0.79
C PHE A 96 -5.80 9.32 -0.90
N TYR A 97 -5.67 8.03 -1.17
CA TYR A 97 -4.39 7.36 -1.36
C TYR A 97 -3.82 7.62 -2.76
N GLU A 98 -4.67 7.69 -3.77
CA GLU A 98 -4.28 8.02 -5.15
C GLU A 98 -3.68 9.43 -5.25
N GLU A 99 -4.26 10.41 -4.54
CA GLU A 99 -3.67 11.76 -4.43
C GLU A 99 -2.25 11.75 -3.83
N LEU A 100 -1.93 10.71 -3.06
CA LEU A 100 -0.61 10.51 -2.46
C LEU A 100 0.33 9.68 -3.34
N GLY A 101 -0.13 9.24 -4.51
CA GLY A 101 0.59 8.36 -5.43
C GLY A 101 0.68 6.91 -4.93
N ILE A 102 -0.36 6.46 -4.24
CA ILE A 102 -0.54 5.07 -3.80
C ILE A 102 -1.76 4.53 -4.53
N GLU A 103 -1.56 3.52 -5.37
CA GLU A 103 -2.57 2.90 -6.21
C GLU A 103 -2.74 1.43 -5.80
N TYR A 104 -3.87 0.81 -6.15
CA TYR A 104 -4.09 -0.61 -5.89
C TYR A 104 -4.71 -1.31 -7.09
N GLU A 105 -4.44 -2.59 -7.19
CA GLU A 105 -5.00 -3.49 -8.19
C GLU A 105 -5.46 -4.78 -7.49
N VAL A 106 -6.56 -5.36 -7.98
CA VAL A 106 -7.10 -6.60 -7.44
C VAL A 106 -7.11 -7.66 -8.53
N SER A 107 -6.53 -8.81 -8.22
CA SER A 107 -6.55 -10.00 -9.07
C SER A 107 -7.33 -11.11 -8.38
N ILE A 108 -8.22 -11.76 -9.13
CA ILE A 108 -9.07 -12.86 -8.66
C ILE A 108 -8.69 -14.09 -9.48
N GLY A 109 -8.22 -15.12 -8.79
CA GLY A 109 -7.79 -16.37 -9.41
C GLY A 109 -8.94 -17.34 -9.74
N GLU A 110 -8.56 -18.43 -10.38
CA GLU A 110 -9.42 -19.58 -10.60
C GLU A 110 -9.73 -20.33 -9.29
N LEU A 111 -10.63 -21.31 -9.37
CA LEU A 111 -10.92 -22.19 -8.25
C LEU A 111 -9.73 -23.11 -7.98
N VAL A 112 -9.32 -23.15 -6.72
CA VAL A 112 -8.15 -23.89 -6.22
C VAL A 112 -8.52 -24.70 -4.99
N SER A 113 -7.71 -25.71 -4.69
CA SER A 113 -7.78 -26.47 -3.46
C SER A 113 -7.27 -25.66 -2.26
N ALA A 114 -7.39 -26.22 -1.06
CA ALA A 114 -6.98 -25.57 0.19
C ALA A 114 -5.47 -25.24 0.25
N ASP A 115 -4.66 -25.86 -0.60
CA ASP A 115 -3.22 -25.57 -0.74
C ASP A 115 -2.91 -24.42 -1.72
N GLY A 116 -3.94 -23.84 -2.34
CA GLY A 116 -3.81 -22.76 -3.32
C GLY A 116 -3.43 -23.22 -4.73
N THR A 117 -3.46 -24.53 -5.00
CA THR A 117 -3.20 -25.09 -6.33
C THR A 117 -4.47 -25.70 -6.94
N VAL A 118 -4.56 -25.74 -8.26
CA VAL A 118 -5.67 -26.39 -8.96
C VAL A 118 -5.52 -27.90 -8.85
N SER A 119 -6.42 -28.56 -8.11
CA SER A 119 -6.48 -30.01 -8.03
C SER A 119 -7.06 -30.60 -9.31
N GLY A 120 -6.67 -31.84 -9.63
CA GLY A 120 -7.29 -32.62 -10.70
C GLY A 120 -8.70 -33.12 -10.33
N ASP A 121 -9.05 -33.11 -9.04
CA ASP A 121 -10.40 -33.33 -8.57
C ASP A 121 -11.13 -31.98 -8.45
N ALA A 122 -12.16 -31.80 -9.27
CA ALA A 122 -12.93 -30.56 -9.31
C ALA A 122 -13.69 -30.31 -8.00
N ASP A 123 -14.05 -31.36 -7.26
CA ASP A 123 -14.78 -31.25 -6.00
C ASP A 123 -13.91 -30.69 -4.86
N GLU A 124 -12.58 -30.72 -5.01
CA GLU A 124 -11.64 -30.12 -4.05
C GLU A 124 -11.40 -28.63 -4.30
N ASN A 125 -11.70 -28.13 -5.51
CA ASN A 125 -11.44 -26.75 -5.92
C ASN A 125 -12.58 -25.82 -5.47
N VAL A 126 -12.68 -25.58 -4.16
CA VAL A 126 -13.75 -24.79 -3.53
C VAL A 126 -13.29 -23.42 -3.04
N TYR A 127 -12.01 -23.08 -3.22
CA TYR A 127 -11.43 -21.81 -2.80
C TYR A 127 -11.10 -20.94 -4.01
N ARG A 128 -11.13 -19.62 -3.86
CA ARG A 128 -10.51 -18.69 -4.82
C ARG A 128 -9.41 -17.90 -4.15
N TYR A 129 -8.25 -17.84 -4.80
CA TYR A 129 -7.18 -16.97 -4.37
C TYR A 129 -7.43 -15.55 -4.87
N VAL A 130 -7.50 -14.59 -3.96
CA VAL A 130 -7.63 -13.17 -4.28
C VAL A 130 -6.41 -12.42 -3.77
N GLN A 131 -5.83 -11.58 -4.63
CA GLN A 131 -4.65 -10.80 -4.31
C GLN A 131 -4.89 -9.33 -4.60
N VAL A 132 -4.64 -8.51 -3.59
CA VAL A 132 -4.62 -7.05 -3.65
C VAL A 132 -3.16 -6.62 -3.70
N GLU A 133 -2.77 -5.95 -4.78
CA GLU A 133 -1.45 -5.34 -4.91
C GLU A 133 -1.56 -3.84 -4.70
N VAL A 134 -0.81 -3.30 -3.75
CA VAL A 134 -0.74 -1.85 -3.53
C VAL A 134 0.63 -1.35 -3.97
N THR A 135 0.63 -0.37 -4.85
CA THR A 135 1.82 0.16 -5.50
C THR A 135 2.05 1.61 -5.09
N TRP A 136 3.30 1.95 -4.76
CA TRP A 136 3.70 3.33 -4.48
C TRP A 136 5.14 3.59 -4.91
N ARG A 137 5.46 4.85 -5.19
CA ARG A 137 6.83 5.24 -5.55
C ARG A 137 7.62 5.68 -4.32
N ASP A 138 8.78 5.05 -4.11
CA ASP A 138 9.74 5.46 -3.10
C ASP A 138 10.32 6.83 -3.47
N ARG A 139 10.11 7.86 -2.63
CA ARG A 139 10.61 9.22 -2.90
C ARG A 139 12.14 9.33 -2.86
N ARG A 140 12.85 8.37 -2.24
CA ARG A 140 14.31 8.40 -2.16
C ARG A 140 14.96 7.89 -3.44
N SER A 141 14.51 6.71 -3.90
CA SER A 141 15.12 6.02 -5.04
C SER A 141 14.36 6.24 -6.35
N GLY A 142 13.13 6.77 -6.29
CA GLY A 142 12.21 6.84 -7.43
C GLY A 142 11.70 5.49 -7.89
N THR A 143 12.05 4.40 -7.17
CA THR A 143 11.68 3.03 -7.50
C THR A 143 10.25 2.78 -7.07
N GLU A 144 9.53 2.05 -7.91
CA GLU A 144 8.22 1.52 -7.57
C GLU A 144 8.35 0.40 -6.53
N ARG A 145 7.43 0.39 -5.58
CA ARG A 145 7.31 -0.60 -4.52
C ARG A 145 5.92 -1.19 -4.59
N VAL A 146 5.84 -2.49 -4.39
CA VAL A 146 4.59 -3.25 -4.42
C VAL A 146 4.45 -3.98 -3.09
N LEU A 147 3.26 -3.90 -2.50
CA LEU A 147 2.85 -4.68 -1.33
C LEU A 147 1.72 -5.62 -1.77
N PRO A 148 2.02 -6.91 -1.99
CA PRO A 148 0.99 -7.90 -2.25
C PRO A 148 0.36 -8.39 -0.94
N LEU A 149 -0.97 -8.45 -0.91
CA LEU A 149 -1.76 -9.07 0.15
C LEU A 149 -2.71 -10.08 -0.51
N GLY A 150 -2.52 -11.36 -0.21
CA GLY A 150 -3.34 -12.45 -0.76
C GLY A 150 -4.11 -13.20 0.30
N CYS A 151 -5.28 -13.72 -0.04
CA CYS A 151 -6.06 -14.62 0.79
C CYS A 151 -6.78 -15.69 -0.04
N LEU A 152 -7.12 -16.80 0.61
CA LEU A 152 -8.03 -17.80 0.06
C LEU A 152 -9.42 -17.53 0.61
N LEU A 153 -10.38 -17.38 -0.30
CA LEU A 153 -11.79 -17.16 0.01
C LEU A 153 -12.58 -18.42 -0.33
N THR A 154 -13.64 -18.68 0.41
CA THR A 154 -14.57 -19.78 0.17
C THR A 154 -15.98 -19.34 0.53
N ASP A 155 -16.97 -20.06 0.03
CA ASP A 155 -18.37 -19.85 0.37
C ASP A 155 -18.66 -20.41 1.78
N LEU A 156 -19.18 -19.57 2.68
CA LEU A 156 -19.60 -19.97 4.02
C LEU A 156 -21.10 -20.27 4.10
N THR A 157 -21.83 -20.06 3.00
CA THR A 157 -23.29 -20.18 2.87
C THR A 157 -23.62 -21.21 1.78
N PRO A 158 -23.52 -22.52 2.07
CA PRO A 158 -23.87 -23.59 1.13
C PRO A 158 -25.38 -23.69 0.85
#